data_AF-W2ZN63-F1
#
_entry.id   AF-W2ZN63-F1
#
_cell.length_a   1.000
_cell.length_b   1.000
_cell.length_c   1.000
_cell.angle_alpha   90.00
_cell.angle_beta   90.00
_cell.angle_gamma   90.00
#
_symmetry.space_group_name_H-M   'P 1'
#
loop_
_entity.id
_entity.type
_entity.pdbx_description
1 polymer ?
#
loop_
_entity_poly.entity_id
_entity_poly.type
_entity_poly.pdbx_seq_one_letter_code
_entity_poly.pdbx_strand_id
1 'polypeptide(L)'
;MSVFHAMLRVFLVVLHVSCVSAQETQNATFVLAPIASAAPQSATFALVDDKSCDTSVVTIVYELYAKNTMVFQTCVSEGQYKIFPFSGKHPTQQQIGAMSRSLACRAIFTSIILAGIPECELSNLPIRSAAETLLKIGVDIDKYPNSNNVVASTDRFIEMMHWRRDVNLAHAAGLPCDSESKLYAEYTSNLYTITTNGLVRLAADKEVQYRSTTAGSFSQEQIVTMPNMPELRDSGSGKVMTEYTAEATVRPLLASSTSSGAVVTHAELKSDGKENSGALETEKTSTSDAASTSASIQLNWSHSLMITVTVLAMLQ
;
A
#
# COMPACT_ATOMS: atom_id res chain seq x y z
N MET A 1 -55.56 -3.73 -20.47
CA MET A 1 -54.39 -3.86 -21.39
C MET A 1 -53.41 -2.68 -21.33
N SER A 2 -53.84 -1.45 -21.03
CA SER A 2 -52.96 -0.25 -20.97
C SER A 2 -51.86 -0.30 -19.90
N VAL A 3 -52.17 -0.77 -18.69
CA VAL A 3 -51.21 -0.80 -17.55
C VAL A 3 -50.06 -1.79 -17.77
N PHE A 4 -50.32 -2.93 -18.42
CA PHE A 4 -49.29 -3.92 -18.73
C PHE A 4 -48.28 -3.41 -19.77
N HIS A 5 -48.72 -2.61 -20.74
CA HIS A 5 -47.82 -1.96 -21.72
C HIS A 5 -46.95 -0.87 -21.07
N ALA A 6 -47.48 -0.14 -20.09
CA ALA A 6 -46.71 0.86 -19.35
C ALA A 6 -45.62 0.20 -18.48
N MET A 7 -45.96 -0.87 -17.74
CA MET A 7 -44.99 -1.63 -16.93
C MET A 7 -43.88 -2.27 -17.78
N LEU A 8 -44.22 -2.83 -18.94
CA LEU A 8 -43.24 -3.44 -19.84
C LEU A 8 -42.25 -2.40 -20.41
N ARG A 9 -42.72 -1.19 -20.72
CA ARG A 9 -41.85 -0.08 -21.17
C ARG A 9 -40.92 0.40 -20.08
N VAL A 10 -41.39 0.51 -18.84
CA VAL A 10 -40.55 0.88 -17.69
C VAL A 10 -39.48 -0.19 -17.46
N PHE A 11 -39.84 -1.48 -17.49
CA PHE A 11 -38.86 -2.56 -17.36
C PHE A 11 -37.82 -2.57 -18.49
N LEU A 12 -38.22 -2.33 -19.75
CA LEU A 12 -37.29 -2.26 -20.88
C LEU A 12 -36.32 -1.06 -20.78
N VAL A 13 -36.79 0.08 -20.29
CA VAL A 13 -35.95 1.26 -20.03
C VAL A 13 -34.96 1.00 -18.91
N VAL A 14 -35.41 0.38 -17.80
CA VAL A 14 -34.53 0.01 -16.67
C VAL A 14 -33.48 -1.02 -17.11
N LEU A 15 -33.86 -2.00 -17.94
CA LEU A 15 -32.94 -2.98 -18.52
C LEU A 15 -31.92 -2.33 -19.46
N HIS A 16 -32.33 -1.37 -20.30
CA HIS A 16 -31.40 -0.63 -21.17
C HIS A 16 -30.42 0.23 -20.37
N VAL A 17 -30.89 0.95 -19.35
CA VAL A 17 -30.02 1.77 -18.46
C VAL A 17 -29.03 0.89 -17.70
N SER A 18 -29.46 -0.31 -17.29
CA SER A 18 -28.60 -1.27 -16.59
C SER A 18 -27.54 -1.89 -17.51
N CYS A 19 -27.86 -2.16 -18.77
CA CYS A 19 -26.88 -2.64 -19.75
C CYS A 19 -25.84 -1.58 -20.14
N VAL A 20 -26.24 -0.31 -20.28
CA VAL A 20 -25.30 0.78 -20.62
C VAL A 20 -24.30 1.01 -19.48
N SER A 21 -24.76 0.96 -18.22
CA SER A 21 -23.90 1.15 -17.04
C SER A 21 -22.87 0.02 -16.85
N ALA A 22 -23.23 -1.23 -17.22
CA ALA A 22 -22.30 -2.36 -17.17
C ALA A 22 -21.20 -2.27 -18.25
N GLN A 23 -21.49 -1.63 -19.38
CA GLN A 23 -20.57 -1.54 -20.52
C GLN A 23 -19.58 -0.37 -20.41
N GLU A 24 -19.93 0.70 -19.70
CA GLU A 24 -19.06 1.87 -19.48
C GLU A 24 -17.84 1.53 -18.59
N THR A 25 -17.99 0.57 -17.67
CA THR A 25 -16.90 0.14 -16.77
C THR A 25 -15.84 -0.71 -17.48
N GLN A 26 -16.18 -1.38 -18.60
CA GLN A 26 -15.23 -2.27 -19.30
C GLN A 26 -14.30 -1.54 -20.29
N ASN A 27 -14.57 -0.27 -20.60
CA ASN A 27 -13.79 0.52 -21.58
C ASN A 27 -13.10 1.76 -20.98
N ALA A 28 -13.06 1.89 -19.65
CA ALA A 28 -12.37 3.00 -19.02
C ALA A 28 -10.86 2.93 -19.32
N THR A 29 -10.37 3.89 -20.10
CA THR A 29 -8.95 3.97 -20.49
C THR A 29 -8.15 4.63 -19.38
N PHE A 30 -7.09 3.97 -18.92
CA PHE A 30 -6.17 4.56 -17.95
C PHE A 30 -5.30 5.63 -18.61
N VAL A 31 -5.31 6.85 -18.05
CA VAL A 31 -4.49 7.97 -18.52
C VAL A 31 -3.67 8.51 -17.37
N LEU A 32 -2.34 8.49 -17.53
CA LEU A 32 -1.39 9.01 -16.55
C LEU A 32 -1.67 10.50 -16.30
N ALA A 33 -1.97 10.86 -15.06
CA ALA A 33 -2.09 12.26 -14.67
C ALA A 33 -0.73 12.99 -14.79
N PRO A 34 -0.68 14.28 -15.12
CA PRO A 34 0.56 15.05 -15.06
C PRO A 34 1.19 15.04 -13.66
N ILE A 35 2.52 15.16 -13.58
CA ILE A 35 3.25 15.38 -12.31
C ILE A 35 3.75 16.82 -12.31
N ALA A 36 3.32 17.59 -11.31
CA ALA A 36 3.92 18.87 -10.99
C ALA A 36 5.22 18.68 -10.19
N SER A 37 6.06 19.70 -10.14
CA SER A 37 7.24 19.70 -9.26
C SER A 37 7.05 20.73 -8.16
N ALA A 38 7.44 20.39 -6.94
CA ALA A 38 7.49 21.36 -5.86
C ALA A 38 8.58 22.39 -6.15
N ALA A 39 8.36 23.64 -5.73
CA ALA A 39 9.35 24.71 -5.87
C ALA A 39 9.42 25.58 -4.60
N PRO A 40 10.60 26.14 -4.28
CA PRO A 40 10.72 27.09 -3.17
C PRO A 40 9.72 28.24 -3.33
N GLN A 41 8.98 28.56 -2.27
CA GLN A 41 8.02 29.68 -2.22
C GLN A 41 6.85 29.59 -3.23
N SER A 42 6.60 28.43 -3.83
CA SER A 42 5.44 28.22 -4.70
C SER A 42 4.13 28.38 -3.92
N ALA A 43 3.19 29.14 -4.49
CA ALA A 43 1.87 29.37 -3.90
C ALA A 43 0.93 28.16 -4.03
N THR A 44 1.27 27.18 -4.88
CA THR A 44 0.42 26.01 -5.17
C THR A 44 1.10 24.69 -4.84
N PHE A 45 2.44 24.64 -4.75
CA PHE A 45 3.17 23.43 -4.38
C PHE A 45 4.56 23.78 -3.84
N ALA A 46 4.61 24.07 -2.55
CA ALA A 46 5.83 24.48 -1.86
C ALA A 46 6.78 23.29 -1.64
N LEU A 47 8.07 23.52 -1.91
CA LEU A 47 9.13 22.57 -1.57
C LEU A 47 9.50 22.69 -0.08
N VAL A 48 9.63 21.55 0.58
CA VAL A 48 10.07 21.41 1.97
C VAL A 48 11.25 20.46 2.01
N ASP A 49 12.27 20.77 2.81
CA ASP A 49 13.48 19.95 2.90
C ASP A 49 13.18 18.54 3.42
N ASP A 50 13.85 17.56 2.83
CA ASP A 50 13.82 16.16 3.25
C ASP A 50 14.36 16.01 4.68
N LYS A 51 13.80 15.05 5.43
CA LYS A 51 14.22 14.75 6.80
C LYS A 51 14.46 13.28 6.97
N SER A 52 15.57 12.91 7.59
CA SER A 52 15.80 11.52 8.01
C SER A 52 14.77 11.10 9.06
N CYS A 53 14.35 9.83 9.02
CA CYS A 53 13.48 9.30 10.05
C CYS A 53 14.18 9.33 11.42
N ASP A 54 13.48 9.81 12.45
CA ASP A 54 13.99 9.78 13.81
C ASP A 54 14.08 8.35 14.35
N THR A 55 14.82 8.17 15.45
CA THR A 55 15.04 6.85 16.06
C THR A 55 13.74 6.14 16.45
N SER A 56 12.70 6.87 16.86
CA SER A 56 11.42 6.26 17.23
C SER A 56 10.70 5.67 16.01
N VAL A 57 10.71 6.39 14.89
CA VAL A 57 10.16 5.91 13.62
C VAL A 57 10.95 4.72 13.10
N VAL A 58 12.28 4.80 13.16
CA VAL A 58 13.16 3.68 12.79
C VAL A 58 12.81 2.43 13.61
N THR A 59 12.70 2.55 14.94
CA THR A 59 12.32 1.43 15.81
C THR A 59 10.98 0.83 15.40
N ILE A 60 9.95 1.64 15.15
CA ILE A 60 8.63 1.13 14.72
C ILE A 60 8.74 0.33 13.42
N VAL A 61 9.51 0.80 12.44
CA VAL A 61 9.68 0.08 11.16
C VAL A 61 10.41 -1.26 11.37
N TYR A 62 11.45 -1.29 12.22
CA TYR A 62 12.15 -2.54 12.54
C TYR A 62 11.31 -3.52 13.37
N GLU A 63 10.47 -3.04 14.28
CA GLU A 63 9.50 -3.87 15.02
C GLU A 63 8.45 -4.46 14.08
N LEU A 64 7.89 -3.65 13.17
CA LEU A 64 7.01 -4.12 12.09
C LEU A 64 7.69 -5.21 11.27
N TYR A 65 8.94 -5.00 10.87
CA TYR A 65 9.71 -6.00 10.13
C TYR A 65 9.88 -7.30 10.93
N ALA A 66 10.40 -7.22 12.15
CA ALA A 66 10.67 -8.39 12.98
C ALA A 66 9.41 -9.21 13.23
N LYS A 67 8.31 -8.55 13.60
CA LYS A 67 7.02 -9.18 13.90
C LYS A 67 6.35 -9.82 12.67
N ASN A 68 6.66 -9.34 11.47
CA ASN A 68 6.02 -9.78 10.23
C ASN A 68 7.01 -10.40 9.24
N THR A 69 8.13 -10.95 9.72
CA THR A 69 9.24 -11.45 8.89
C THR A 69 8.75 -12.32 7.74
N MET A 70 7.85 -13.28 8.00
CA MET A 70 7.31 -14.16 6.96
C MET A 70 6.55 -13.40 5.87
N VAL A 71 5.72 -12.42 6.25
CA VAL A 71 4.99 -11.59 5.28
C VAL A 71 5.95 -10.74 4.44
N PHE A 72 7.00 -10.19 5.06
CA PHE A 72 8.05 -9.48 4.31
C PHE A 72 8.76 -10.40 3.33
N GLN A 73 9.14 -11.62 3.73
CA GLN A 73 9.79 -12.58 2.82
C GLN A 73 8.86 -13.00 1.68
N THR A 74 7.57 -13.21 1.95
CA THR A 74 6.57 -13.46 0.89
C THR A 74 6.48 -12.28 -0.08
N CYS A 75 6.42 -11.04 0.41
CA CYS A 75 6.45 -9.86 -0.46
C CYS A 75 7.73 -9.79 -1.31
N VAL A 76 8.91 -10.06 -0.73
CA VAL A 76 10.17 -10.09 -1.49
C VAL A 76 10.15 -11.16 -2.57
N SER A 77 9.62 -12.34 -2.25
CA SER A 77 9.50 -13.46 -3.18
C SER A 77 8.51 -13.15 -4.31
N GLU A 78 7.33 -12.63 -4.01
CA GLU A 78 6.30 -12.34 -5.01
C GLU A 78 6.62 -11.09 -5.83
N GLY A 79 7.09 -10.04 -5.16
CA GLY A 79 7.51 -8.78 -5.78
C GLY A 79 8.84 -8.86 -6.50
N GLN A 80 9.61 -9.94 -6.30
CA GLN A 80 10.98 -10.13 -6.82
C GLN A 80 11.90 -8.95 -6.47
N TYR A 81 11.65 -8.29 -5.34
CA TYR A 81 12.32 -7.06 -4.94
C TYR A 81 12.28 -6.87 -3.43
N LYS A 82 13.40 -6.42 -2.87
CA LYS A 82 13.54 -6.10 -1.44
C LYS A 82 13.48 -4.61 -1.23
N ILE A 83 12.31 -4.10 -0.85
CA ILE A 83 12.11 -2.68 -0.52
C ILE A 83 12.68 -2.31 0.84
N PHE A 84 12.70 -3.27 1.78
CA PHE A 84 13.24 -3.06 3.12
C PHE A 84 14.12 -4.25 3.57
N PRO A 85 15.33 -4.00 4.09
CA PRO A 85 16.06 -2.72 4.03
C PRO A 85 16.36 -2.33 2.57
N PHE A 86 16.22 -1.04 2.25
CA PHE A 86 16.45 -0.53 0.90
C PHE A 86 17.93 -0.68 0.51
N SER A 87 18.18 -1.17 -0.70
CA SER A 87 19.53 -1.45 -1.21
C SER A 87 20.15 -0.27 -1.98
N GLY A 88 19.45 0.85 -2.09
CA GLY A 88 19.85 1.99 -2.94
C GLY A 88 19.45 1.85 -4.41
N LYS A 89 18.84 0.72 -4.82
CA LYS A 89 18.38 0.50 -6.20
C LYS A 89 16.86 0.43 -6.26
N HIS A 90 16.23 1.35 -6.99
CA HIS A 90 14.77 1.35 -7.22
C HIS A 90 14.29 0.14 -8.05
N PRO A 91 13.02 -0.29 -7.90
CA PRO A 91 12.48 -1.44 -8.59
C PRO A 91 12.30 -1.22 -10.09
N THR A 92 12.40 -2.29 -10.88
CA THR A 92 12.02 -2.29 -12.30
C THR A 92 10.49 -2.18 -12.47
N GLN A 93 10.00 -1.79 -13.64
CA GLN A 93 8.56 -1.81 -13.96
C GLN A 93 7.90 -3.17 -13.66
N GLN A 94 8.59 -4.27 -13.96
CA GLN A 94 8.09 -5.61 -13.66
C GLN A 94 7.96 -5.85 -12.15
N GLN A 95 8.99 -5.45 -11.37
CA GLN A 95 8.98 -5.56 -9.91
C GLN A 95 7.91 -4.66 -9.27
N ILE A 96 7.73 -3.44 -9.78
CA ILE A 96 6.65 -2.53 -9.37
C ILE A 96 5.29 -3.20 -9.56
N GLY A 97 5.04 -3.77 -10.75
CA GLY A 97 3.80 -4.47 -11.04
C GLY A 97 3.61 -5.73 -10.19
N ALA A 98 4.68 -6.47 -9.89
CA ALA A 98 4.62 -7.67 -9.06
C ALA A 98 4.29 -7.32 -7.60
N MET A 99 5.00 -6.34 -7.02
CA MET A 99 4.72 -5.84 -5.67
C MET A 99 3.30 -5.26 -5.56
N SER A 100 2.84 -4.54 -6.58
CA SER A 100 1.51 -3.90 -6.56
C SER A 100 0.35 -4.90 -6.65
N ARG A 101 0.60 -6.14 -7.09
CA ARG A 101 -0.41 -7.22 -7.14
C ARG A 101 -0.34 -8.17 -5.94
N SER A 102 0.85 -8.36 -5.38
CA SER A 102 1.10 -9.21 -4.24
C SER A 102 0.27 -8.80 -3.02
N LEU A 103 -0.48 -9.75 -2.45
CA LEU A 103 -1.19 -9.53 -1.19
C LEU A 103 -0.23 -9.18 -0.07
N ALA A 104 0.88 -9.92 0.05
CA ALA A 104 1.88 -9.69 1.08
C ALA A 104 2.46 -8.28 1.00
N CYS A 105 2.84 -7.82 -0.20
CA CYS A 105 3.37 -6.47 -0.37
C CYS A 105 2.33 -5.40 -0.03
N ARG A 106 1.10 -5.53 -0.53
CA ARG A 106 0.02 -4.58 -0.21
C ARG A 106 -0.28 -4.55 1.29
N ALA A 107 -0.24 -5.68 1.98
CA ALA A 107 -0.44 -5.76 3.42
C ALA A 107 0.68 -5.03 4.18
N ILE A 108 1.95 -5.23 3.81
CA ILE A 108 3.09 -4.50 4.39
C ILE A 108 2.97 -3.00 4.13
N PHE A 109 2.72 -2.57 2.90
CA PHE A 109 2.61 -1.13 2.60
C PHE A 109 1.42 -0.49 3.30
N THR A 110 0.30 -1.19 3.41
CA THR A 110 -0.84 -0.71 4.19
C THR A 110 -0.47 -0.57 5.66
N SER A 111 0.31 -1.51 6.21
CA SER A 111 0.77 -1.43 7.60
C SER A 111 1.68 -0.22 7.88
N ILE A 112 2.49 0.22 6.92
CA ILE A 112 3.30 1.45 7.04
C ILE A 112 2.38 2.66 7.23
N ILE A 113 1.29 2.75 6.46
CA ILE A 113 0.29 3.82 6.59
C ILE A 113 -0.46 3.71 7.92
N LEU A 114 -0.93 2.51 8.28
CA LEU A 114 -1.68 2.27 9.52
C LEU A 114 -0.84 2.47 10.79
N ALA A 115 0.48 2.31 10.71
CA ALA A 115 1.41 2.61 11.79
C ALA A 115 1.61 4.12 12.01
N GLY A 116 1.08 4.97 11.13
CA GLY A 116 1.20 6.42 11.26
C GLY A 116 2.61 6.94 10.98
N ILE A 117 3.40 6.22 10.19
CA ILE A 117 4.77 6.63 9.84
C ILE A 117 4.70 7.99 9.12
N PRO A 118 5.39 9.05 9.62
CA PRO A 118 5.43 10.34 8.95
C PRO A 118 6.25 10.25 7.65
N GLU A 119 6.19 11.29 6.82
CA GLU A 119 7.11 11.37 5.69
C GLU A 119 8.54 11.65 6.19
N CYS A 120 9.46 10.73 5.87
CA CYS A 120 10.86 10.81 6.23
C CYS A 120 11.68 9.80 5.41
N GLU A 121 12.98 10.05 5.33
CA GLU A 121 13.95 9.23 4.64
C GLU A 121 14.49 8.13 5.56
N LEU A 122 14.18 6.87 5.24
CA LEU A 122 14.73 5.68 5.88
C LEU A 122 15.75 5.02 4.96
N SER A 123 17.04 5.20 5.26
CA SER A 123 18.13 4.73 4.38
C SER A 123 18.03 5.29 2.95
N ASN A 124 17.70 6.59 2.82
CA ASN A 124 17.47 7.29 1.54
C ASN A 124 16.29 6.74 0.71
N LEU A 125 15.29 6.16 1.39
CA LEU A 125 14.00 5.85 0.78
C LEU A 125 12.91 6.63 1.55
N PRO A 126 12.07 7.42 0.86
CA PRO A 126 10.89 8.02 1.47
C PRO A 126 9.84 6.92 1.69
N ILE A 127 9.98 6.19 2.81
CA ILE A 127 9.32 4.88 3.02
C ILE A 127 7.79 4.99 2.96
N ARG A 128 7.24 6.08 3.48
CA ARG A 128 5.81 6.37 3.42
C ARG A 128 5.36 6.57 1.98
N SER A 129 6.02 7.47 1.25
CA SER A 129 5.66 7.73 -0.14
C SER A 129 5.87 6.52 -1.05
N ALA A 130 6.91 5.73 -0.83
CA ALA A 130 7.11 4.48 -1.57
C ALA A 130 5.95 3.49 -1.35
N ALA A 131 5.50 3.32 -0.10
CA ALA A 131 4.35 2.51 0.25
C ALA A 131 3.06 3.05 -0.39
N GLU A 132 2.81 4.36 -0.27
CA GLU A 132 1.65 5.02 -0.84
C GLU A 132 1.61 4.89 -2.38
N THR A 133 2.74 5.07 -3.06
CA THR A 133 2.84 4.93 -4.52
C THR A 133 2.56 3.49 -4.98
N LEU A 134 3.12 2.48 -4.31
CA LEU A 134 2.86 1.07 -4.65
C LEU A 134 1.41 0.69 -4.42
N LEU A 135 0.80 1.17 -3.33
CA LEU A 135 -0.62 0.94 -3.07
C LEU A 135 -1.52 1.65 -4.09
N LYS A 136 -1.20 2.89 -4.46
CA LYS A 136 -1.91 3.64 -5.51
C LYS A 136 -1.91 2.86 -6.81
N ILE A 137 -0.74 2.37 -7.24
CA ILE A 137 -0.60 1.55 -8.45
C ILE A 137 -1.39 0.25 -8.32
N GLY A 138 -1.34 -0.43 -7.17
CA GLY A 138 -2.12 -1.65 -6.93
C GLY A 138 -3.63 -1.43 -7.12
N VAL A 139 -4.17 -0.34 -6.59
CA VAL A 139 -5.59 0.02 -6.79
C VAL A 139 -5.88 0.40 -8.24
N ASP A 140 -4.97 1.09 -8.94
CA ASP A 140 -5.16 1.35 -10.37
C ASP A 140 -5.17 0.05 -11.20
N ILE A 141 -4.33 -0.94 -10.85
CA ILE A 141 -4.33 -2.25 -11.52
C ILE A 141 -5.70 -2.92 -11.34
N ASP A 142 -6.24 -2.89 -10.12
CA ASP A 142 -7.55 -3.46 -9.83
C ASP A 142 -8.68 -2.73 -10.59
N LYS A 143 -8.61 -1.40 -10.70
CA LYS A 143 -9.62 -0.58 -11.41
C LYS A 143 -9.52 -0.69 -12.93
N TYR A 144 -8.33 -0.90 -13.48
CA TYR A 144 -8.05 -0.86 -14.93
C TYR A 144 -7.28 -2.12 -15.39
N PRO A 145 -7.83 -3.34 -15.18
CA PRO A 145 -7.09 -4.59 -15.39
C PRO A 145 -6.63 -4.82 -16.83
N ASN A 146 -7.31 -4.18 -17.80
CA ASN A 146 -7.02 -4.31 -19.24
C ASN A 146 -6.12 -3.18 -19.79
N SER A 147 -5.65 -2.26 -18.95
CA SER A 147 -4.85 -1.12 -19.40
C SER A 147 -3.34 -1.42 -19.29
N ASN A 148 -2.62 -1.31 -20.41
CA ASN A 148 -1.20 -1.66 -20.51
C ASN A 148 -0.24 -0.68 -19.81
N ASN A 149 -0.69 0.55 -19.55
CA ASN A 149 0.10 1.65 -19.00
C ASN A 149 -0.14 1.90 -17.50
N VAL A 150 -0.88 1.02 -16.82
CA VAL A 150 -1.19 1.16 -15.39
C VAL A 150 0.04 0.94 -14.52
N VAL A 151 0.86 -0.06 -14.87
CA VAL A 151 2.14 -0.27 -14.20
C VAL A 151 3.13 0.78 -14.72
N ALA A 152 3.43 1.77 -13.89
CA ALA A 152 4.36 2.84 -14.21
C ALA A 152 5.75 2.30 -14.59
N SER A 153 6.43 2.95 -15.55
CA SER A 153 7.88 2.74 -15.76
C SER A 153 8.66 3.06 -14.48
N THR A 154 9.89 2.58 -14.37
CA THR A 154 10.74 2.87 -13.19
C THR A 154 10.92 4.37 -12.97
N ASP A 155 11.24 5.13 -14.02
CA ASP A 155 11.41 6.59 -13.90
C ASP A 155 10.12 7.26 -13.44
N ARG A 156 8.99 6.83 -14.02
CA ARG A 156 7.69 7.36 -13.63
C ARG A 156 7.31 7.02 -12.19
N PHE A 157 7.64 5.83 -11.73
CA PHE A 157 7.45 5.42 -10.34
C PHE A 157 8.27 6.30 -9.38
N ILE A 158 9.54 6.60 -9.73
CA ILE A 158 10.40 7.47 -8.94
C ILE A 158 9.83 8.89 -8.90
N GLU A 159 9.41 9.45 -10.04
CA GLU A 159 8.74 10.76 -10.10
C GLU A 159 7.49 10.79 -9.21
N MET A 160 6.64 9.76 -9.29
CA MET A 160 5.42 9.65 -8.50
C MET A 160 5.70 9.56 -6.99
N MET A 161 6.75 8.82 -6.61
CA MET A 161 7.18 8.66 -5.23
C MET A 161 7.75 9.97 -4.67
N HIS A 162 8.62 10.67 -5.41
CA HIS A 162 9.16 11.97 -4.98
C HIS A 162 8.09 13.05 -4.93
N TRP A 163 7.21 13.11 -5.94
CA TRP A 163 6.04 13.99 -5.92
C TRP A 163 5.19 13.75 -4.66
N ARG A 164 4.95 12.47 -4.31
CA ARG A 164 4.14 12.14 -3.14
C ARG A 164 4.83 12.54 -1.83
N ARG A 165 6.16 12.38 -1.75
CA ARG A 165 6.98 12.81 -0.61
C ARG A 165 6.87 14.31 -0.42
N ASP A 166 7.05 15.08 -1.49
CA ASP A 166 6.98 16.53 -1.45
C ASP A 166 5.58 17.01 -1.03
N VAL A 167 4.51 16.35 -1.53
CA VAL A 167 3.13 16.61 -1.08
C VAL A 167 2.97 16.33 0.41
N ASN A 168 3.45 15.19 0.90
CA ASN A 168 3.32 14.81 2.30
C ASN A 168 4.08 15.78 3.22
N LEU A 169 5.30 16.20 2.84
CA LEU A 169 6.10 17.16 3.60
C LEU A 169 5.44 18.54 3.64
N ALA A 170 4.98 19.06 2.50
CA ALA A 170 4.28 20.34 2.43
C ALA A 170 2.99 20.33 3.26
N HIS A 171 2.20 19.27 3.12
CA HIS A 171 0.96 19.09 3.89
C HIS A 171 1.24 19.04 5.40
N ALA A 172 2.26 18.28 5.84
CA ALA A 172 2.64 18.20 7.25
C ALA A 172 3.16 19.54 7.82
N ALA A 173 3.74 20.39 6.97
CA ALA A 173 4.20 21.73 7.34
C ALA A 173 3.08 22.80 7.30
N GLY A 174 1.86 22.44 6.89
CA GLY A 174 0.77 23.40 6.70
C GLY A 174 1.00 24.37 5.53
N LEU A 175 1.79 23.95 4.54
CA LEU A 175 2.13 24.73 3.34
C LEU A 175 1.29 24.27 2.14
N PRO A 176 1.16 25.11 1.08
CA PRO A 176 0.51 24.71 -0.15
C PRO A 176 1.15 23.44 -0.74
N CYS A 177 0.31 22.47 -1.08
CA CYS A 177 0.69 21.26 -1.81
C CYS A 177 -0.19 21.13 -3.05
N ASP A 178 0.15 20.19 -3.94
CA ASP A 178 -0.54 19.95 -5.21
C ASP A 178 -1.97 19.35 -5.06
N SER A 179 -2.76 19.80 -4.07
CA SER A 179 -4.06 19.24 -3.67
C SER A 179 -5.13 19.29 -4.75
N GLU A 180 -5.03 20.25 -5.65
CA GLU A 180 -6.00 20.47 -6.74
C GLU A 180 -5.69 19.63 -7.98
N SER A 181 -4.59 18.88 -8.00
CA SER A 181 -4.21 18.10 -9.18
C SER A 181 -5.00 16.80 -9.30
N LYS A 182 -5.16 16.35 -10.54
CA LYS A 182 -5.74 15.04 -10.84
C LYS A 182 -4.97 13.92 -10.12
N LEU A 183 -3.64 14.02 -10.06
CA LEU A 183 -2.81 13.01 -9.41
C LEU A 183 -3.08 12.95 -7.91
N TYR A 184 -3.24 14.09 -7.24
CA TYR A 184 -3.62 14.13 -5.83
C TYR A 184 -4.99 13.51 -5.56
N ALA A 185 -5.98 13.80 -6.39
CA ALA A 185 -7.29 13.17 -6.30
C ALA A 185 -7.21 11.64 -6.47
N GLU A 186 -6.44 11.16 -7.46
CA GLU A 186 -6.21 9.73 -7.69
C GLU A 186 -5.54 9.04 -6.49
N TYR A 187 -4.46 9.63 -5.95
CA TYR A 187 -3.80 9.12 -4.75
C TYR A 187 -4.74 9.09 -3.55
N THR A 188 -5.45 10.18 -3.29
CA THR A 188 -6.37 10.29 -2.14
C THR A 188 -7.47 9.24 -2.22
N SER A 189 -8.11 9.10 -3.39
CA SER A 189 -9.16 8.09 -3.59
C SER A 189 -8.62 6.67 -3.42
N ASN A 190 -7.49 6.33 -4.06
CA ASN A 190 -6.95 4.98 -4.03
C ASN A 190 -6.44 4.59 -2.63
N LEU A 191 -5.73 5.49 -1.95
CA LEU A 191 -5.25 5.27 -0.59
C LEU A 191 -6.40 5.15 0.40
N TYR A 192 -7.48 5.93 0.22
CA TYR A 192 -8.70 5.74 1.00
C TYR A 192 -9.27 4.34 0.76
N THR A 193 -9.51 3.95 -0.49
CA THR A 193 -10.07 2.63 -0.84
C THR A 193 -9.28 1.48 -0.19
N ILE A 194 -7.95 1.49 -0.29
CA ILE A 194 -7.13 0.38 0.21
C ILE A 194 -7.02 0.35 1.74
N THR A 195 -7.06 1.51 2.41
CA THR A 195 -6.95 1.60 3.88
C THR A 195 -8.29 1.46 4.60
N THR A 196 -9.41 1.67 3.91
CA THR A 196 -10.76 1.58 4.50
C THR A 196 -11.59 0.39 4.01
N ASN A 197 -11.07 -0.47 3.13
CA ASN A 197 -11.78 -1.68 2.69
C ASN A 197 -12.00 -2.72 3.82
N GLY A 198 -11.31 -2.55 4.94
CA GLY A 198 -11.40 -3.41 6.11
C GLY A 198 -10.81 -4.81 5.91
N LEU A 199 -9.94 -5.04 4.92
CA LEU A 199 -9.33 -6.34 4.64
C LEU A 199 -7.97 -6.52 5.30
N VAL A 200 -7.20 -5.44 5.46
CA VAL A 200 -5.92 -5.43 6.19
C VAL A 200 -6.09 -4.65 7.48
N ARG A 201 -5.48 -5.14 8.57
CA ARG A 201 -5.32 -4.37 9.81
C ARG A 201 -3.91 -4.53 10.35
N LEU A 202 -3.52 -3.54 11.14
CA LEU A 202 -2.35 -3.61 12.00
C LEU A 202 -2.81 -3.80 13.45
N ALA A 203 -2.48 -4.93 14.06
CA ALA A 203 -2.77 -5.18 15.47
C ALA A 203 -1.91 -4.30 16.39
N ALA A 204 -2.30 -4.18 17.67
CA ALA A 204 -1.60 -3.35 18.64
C ALA A 204 -0.12 -3.74 18.81
N ASP A 205 0.15 -5.04 18.77
CA ASP A 205 1.48 -5.67 18.83
C ASP A 205 2.21 -5.66 17.47
N LYS A 206 1.73 -4.87 16.52
CA LYS A 206 2.30 -4.66 15.18
C LYS A 206 2.21 -5.85 14.24
N GLU A 207 1.40 -6.86 14.57
CA GLU A 207 1.10 -7.94 13.64
C GLU A 207 0.19 -7.45 12.50
N VAL A 208 0.62 -7.66 11.27
CA VAL A 208 -0.16 -7.42 10.05
C VAL A 208 -1.04 -8.62 9.81
N GLN A 209 -2.34 -8.38 9.74
CA GLN A 209 -3.33 -9.43 9.57
C GLN A 209 -4.26 -9.09 8.41
N TYR A 210 -4.73 -10.15 7.75
CA TYR A 210 -5.62 -10.06 6.60
C TYR A 210 -6.84 -10.94 6.78
N ARG A 211 -7.93 -10.55 6.12
CA ARG A 211 -9.11 -11.38 5.92
C ARG A 211 -9.60 -11.25 4.49
N SER A 212 -10.05 -12.35 3.91
CA SER A 212 -10.58 -12.38 2.53
C SER A 212 -11.90 -11.65 2.32
N THR A 213 -12.69 -11.47 3.39
CA THR A 213 -13.98 -10.77 3.35
C THR A 213 -14.19 -9.95 4.62
N THR A 214 -15.08 -8.97 4.59
CA THR A 214 -15.42 -8.14 5.76
C THR A 214 -16.11 -8.90 6.89
N ALA A 215 -16.64 -10.10 6.62
CA ALA A 215 -17.19 -11.02 7.61
C ALA A 215 -16.17 -12.08 8.09
N GLY A 216 -15.03 -12.20 7.42
CA GLY A 216 -13.99 -13.17 7.73
C GLY A 216 -13.21 -12.86 9.00
N SER A 217 -12.48 -13.86 9.49
CA SER A 217 -11.53 -13.72 10.59
C SER A 217 -10.17 -13.26 10.08
N PHE A 218 -9.53 -12.37 10.84
CA PHE A 218 -8.17 -11.90 10.57
C PHE A 218 -7.13 -12.97 10.90
N SER A 219 -6.14 -13.14 10.02
CA SER A 219 -5.01 -14.05 10.19
C SER A 219 -3.81 -13.54 9.40
N GLN A 220 -2.60 -13.75 9.92
CA GLN A 220 -1.36 -13.46 9.19
C GLN A 220 -1.07 -14.58 8.17
N GLU A 221 -1.43 -15.83 8.48
CA GLU A 221 -1.23 -17.00 7.62
C GLU A 221 -1.96 -16.88 6.28
N GLN A 222 -3.13 -16.23 6.24
CA GLN A 222 -3.83 -15.96 4.98
C GLN A 222 -2.98 -15.09 4.03
N ILE A 223 -2.14 -14.19 4.56
CA ILE A 223 -1.25 -13.34 3.75
C ILE A 223 -0.16 -14.17 3.08
N VAL A 224 0.36 -15.17 3.80
CA VAL A 224 1.49 -16.00 3.34
C VAL A 224 1.03 -17.10 2.38
N THR A 225 -0.24 -17.51 2.45
CA THR A 225 -0.79 -18.62 1.66
C THR A 225 -1.54 -18.19 0.40
N MET A 226 -1.90 -16.90 0.28
CA MET A 226 -2.60 -16.35 -0.88
C MET A 226 -1.72 -15.35 -1.63
N PRO A 227 -1.42 -15.56 -2.93
CA PRO A 227 -0.47 -14.71 -3.63
C PRO A 227 -1.03 -13.33 -4.03
N ASN A 228 -2.36 -13.20 -4.17
CA ASN A 228 -2.98 -11.97 -4.68
C ASN A 228 -4.08 -11.46 -3.75
N MET A 229 -4.23 -10.13 -3.68
CA MET A 229 -5.40 -9.49 -3.06
C MET A 229 -6.65 -9.79 -3.91
N PRO A 230 -7.80 -10.14 -3.31
CA PRO A 230 -9.08 -10.16 -4.00
C PRO A 230 -9.39 -8.78 -4.58
N GLU A 231 -10.06 -8.78 -5.73
CA GLU A 231 -10.51 -7.56 -6.39
C GLU A 231 -11.30 -6.68 -5.42
N LEU A 232 -10.95 -5.40 -5.38
CA LEU A 232 -11.68 -4.39 -4.63
C LEU A 232 -13.08 -4.28 -5.21
N ARG A 233 -14.07 -4.86 -4.53
CA ARG A 233 -15.47 -4.63 -4.88
C ARG A 233 -15.81 -3.17 -4.59
N ASP A 234 -16.23 -2.45 -5.63
CA ASP A 234 -16.83 -1.13 -5.45
C ASP A 234 -17.94 -1.21 -4.41
N SER A 235 -17.96 -0.25 -3.49
CA SER A 235 -19.06 -0.07 -2.55
C SER A 235 -20.30 0.37 -3.32
N GLY A 236 -21.03 -0.62 -3.85
CA GLY A 236 -22.27 -0.45 -4.58
C GLY A 236 -22.86 -1.79 -4.98
N SER A 237 -23.97 -2.17 -4.33
CA SER A 237 -24.81 -3.34 -4.63
C SER A 237 -24.28 -4.69 -4.13
N GLY A 238 -24.84 -5.13 -2.99
CA GLY A 238 -24.60 -6.45 -2.45
C GLY A 238 -25.12 -7.55 -3.37
N LYS A 239 -24.24 -8.49 -3.72
CA LYS A 239 -24.59 -9.90 -3.88
C LYS A 239 -23.49 -10.77 -3.27
N VAL A 240 -23.92 -11.49 -2.24
CA VAL A 240 -23.25 -12.65 -1.65
C VAL A 240 -23.16 -13.75 -2.71
N MET A 241 -22.13 -14.58 -2.56
CA MET A 241 -21.91 -15.92 -3.11
C MET A 241 -20.77 -16.00 -4.12
N THR A 242 -19.64 -16.53 -3.65
CA THR A 242 -19.12 -17.82 -4.14
C THR A 242 -18.37 -18.52 -3.02
N GLU A 243 -18.97 -19.63 -2.62
CA GLU A 243 -18.44 -20.73 -1.83
C GLU A 243 -17.24 -21.35 -2.57
N TYR A 244 -16.09 -21.45 -1.91
CA TYR A 244 -15.00 -22.30 -2.40
C TYR A 244 -15.19 -23.68 -1.79
N THR A 245 -15.63 -24.61 -2.64
CA THR A 245 -15.57 -26.05 -2.39
C THR A 245 -14.12 -26.45 -2.10
N ALA A 246 -13.88 -26.91 -0.87
CA ALA A 246 -12.68 -27.63 -0.51
C ALA A 246 -12.85 -29.10 -0.91
N GLU A 247 -11.98 -29.60 -1.79
CA GLU A 247 -11.67 -31.02 -2.01
C GLU A 247 -10.41 -31.05 -2.91
N ALA A 248 -9.37 -31.87 -2.74
CA ALA A 248 -9.22 -33.04 -1.91
C ALA A 248 -7.74 -33.30 -1.58
N THR A 249 -7.54 -33.87 -0.40
CA THR A 249 -6.37 -34.62 0.07
C THR A 249 -5.87 -35.62 -0.97
N VAL A 250 -4.58 -35.57 -1.34
CA VAL A 250 -3.82 -36.75 -1.78
C VAL A 250 -2.39 -36.69 -1.22
N ARG A 251 -2.10 -37.54 -0.25
CA ARG A 251 -0.77 -38.15 -0.03
C ARG A 251 -0.93 -39.64 -0.35
N PRO A 252 0.03 -40.25 -1.06
CA PRO A 252 0.97 -41.18 -0.39
C PRO A 252 2.43 -40.96 -0.87
N LEU A 253 3.41 -40.87 0.04
CA LEU A 253 4.26 -41.95 0.59
C LEU A 253 5.41 -42.44 -0.34
N LEU A 254 6.63 -42.18 0.14
CA LEU A 254 7.92 -42.88 -0.04
C LEU A 254 8.25 -43.63 -1.35
N ALA A 255 9.36 -43.22 -1.96
CA ALA A 255 10.41 -44.15 -2.38
C ALA A 255 11.79 -43.48 -2.31
N SER A 256 12.69 -44.14 -1.59
CA SER A 256 14.12 -43.88 -1.44
C SER A 256 14.93 -44.34 -2.66
N SER A 257 16.00 -43.61 -3.01
CA SER A 257 17.27 -44.22 -3.44
C SER A 257 18.48 -43.27 -3.25
N THR A 258 19.42 -43.74 -2.45
CA THR A 258 20.88 -43.52 -2.39
C THR A 258 21.55 -43.52 -3.78
N SER A 259 22.74 -43.00 -4.07
CA SER A 259 23.92 -42.48 -3.35
C SER A 259 24.71 -41.60 -4.34
N SER A 260 25.51 -40.58 -3.94
CA SER A 260 26.96 -40.60 -3.68
C SER A 260 27.36 -39.12 -3.71
N GLY A 261 28.15 -38.47 -2.85
CA GLY A 261 29.33 -38.87 -2.08
C GLY A 261 30.40 -37.81 -2.37
N ALA A 262 30.61 -36.84 -1.48
CA ALA A 262 31.85 -36.08 -1.33
C ALA A 262 31.82 -35.25 -0.04
N VAL A 263 32.52 -35.77 0.97
CA VAL A 263 32.92 -35.11 2.21
C VAL A 263 34.17 -34.29 1.93
N VAL A 264 34.23 -33.03 2.38
CA VAL A 264 35.48 -32.44 2.92
C VAL A 264 35.13 -31.48 4.06
N THR A 265 35.72 -31.75 5.22
CA THR A 265 35.68 -31.00 6.48
C THR A 265 36.78 -29.93 6.57
N HIS A 266 36.50 -28.89 7.36
CA HIS A 266 37.39 -28.04 8.18
C HIS A 266 38.75 -27.57 7.64
N ALA A 267 38.93 -26.25 7.59
CA ALA A 267 40.19 -25.61 7.93
C ALA A 267 39.95 -24.26 8.63
N GLU A 268 40.29 -24.26 9.90
CA GLU A 268 40.58 -23.13 10.77
C GLU A 268 41.94 -22.53 10.39
N LEU A 269 42.11 -21.21 10.38
CA LEU A 269 43.42 -20.57 10.52
C LEU A 269 43.29 -19.16 11.14
N LYS A 270 44.09 -18.98 12.19
CA LYS A 270 44.23 -17.85 13.11
C LYS A 270 44.97 -16.64 12.50
N SER A 271 44.66 -15.48 13.09
CA SER A 271 45.54 -14.39 13.57
C SER A 271 46.64 -13.84 12.67
N ASP A 272 46.59 -12.53 12.42
CA ASP A 272 47.65 -11.64 12.91
C ASP A 272 47.10 -10.25 13.26
N GLY A 273 47.50 -9.75 14.42
CA GLY A 273 47.11 -8.46 14.97
C GLY A 273 48.08 -7.34 14.61
N LYS A 274 47.58 -6.11 14.69
CA LYS A 274 48.40 -4.96 15.11
C LYS A 274 47.51 -3.88 15.74
N GLU A 275 47.71 -3.68 17.03
CA GLU A 275 47.29 -2.49 17.77
C GLU A 275 47.89 -1.23 17.14
N ASN A 276 47.13 -0.14 17.13
CA ASN A 276 47.65 1.09 17.70
C ASN A 276 46.52 1.94 18.31
N SER A 277 46.83 2.38 19.52
CA SER A 277 46.07 3.13 20.51
C SER A 277 45.95 4.64 20.21
N GLY A 278 44.94 5.29 20.79
CA GLY A 278 44.94 6.75 21.01
C GLY A 278 43.62 7.38 21.47
N ALA A 279 43.50 7.57 22.80
CA ALA A 279 42.75 8.59 23.59
C ALA A 279 41.31 8.99 23.16
N LEU A 280 40.26 8.78 23.97
CA LEU A 280 39.91 9.37 25.29
C LEU A 280 39.88 10.90 25.31
N GLU A 281 38.69 11.48 25.10
CA GLU A 281 38.23 12.65 25.86
C GLU A 281 36.76 12.46 26.28
N THR A 282 36.49 12.89 27.50
CA THR A 282 35.27 12.73 28.29
C THR A 282 34.65 14.12 28.52
N GLU A 283 33.37 14.13 28.93
CA GLU A 283 32.62 15.25 29.54
C GLU A 283 32.04 16.29 28.54
N LYS A 284 30.76 16.70 28.58
CA LYS A 284 29.88 16.91 29.73
C LYS A 284 28.40 16.60 29.46
N THR A 285 27.81 16.00 30.49
CA THR A 285 26.39 15.94 30.84
C THR A 285 25.74 17.31 30.94
N SER A 286 24.53 17.45 30.39
CA SER A 286 23.47 18.28 30.99
C SER A 286 22.13 17.61 30.73
N THR A 287 21.61 17.00 31.78
CA THR A 287 20.24 16.52 31.95
C THR A 287 19.31 17.72 32.15
N SER A 288 18.20 17.75 31.41
CA SER A 288 16.97 18.36 31.91
C SER A 288 15.78 17.50 31.51
N ASP A 289 15.22 16.84 32.51
CA ASP A 289 13.94 16.16 32.45
C ASP A 289 12.82 17.16 32.12
N ALA A 290 12.05 16.85 31.09
CA ALA A 290 10.71 17.40 30.91
C ALA A 290 9.81 16.29 30.37
N ALA A 291 9.09 15.66 31.30
CA ALA A 291 7.94 14.83 31.00
C ALA A 291 6.89 15.66 30.25
N SER A 292 6.41 15.17 29.10
CA SER A 292 5.04 15.45 28.68
C SER A 292 4.55 14.45 27.65
N THR A 293 3.67 13.56 28.13
CA THR A 293 2.38 13.20 27.55
C THR A 293 2.31 12.86 26.06
N SER A 294 2.21 11.57 25.79
CA SER A 294 1.72 10.99 24.54
C SER A 294 0.35 11.55 24.17
N ALA A 295 0.31 12.46 23.19
CA ALA A 295 -0.92 12.85 22.53
C ALA A 295 -1.11 11.95 21.29
N SER A 296 -2.00 10.97 21.43
CA SER A 296 -2.59 10.25 20.31
C SER A 296 -3.37 11.22 19.44
N ILE A 297 -2.79 11.61 18.30
CA ILE A 297 -3.50 12.38 17.28
C ILE A 297 -4.48 11.42 16.59
N GLN A 298 -5.74 11.49 17.03
CA GLN A 298 -6.90 10.99 16.30
C GLN A 298 -6.99 11.76 14.98
N LEU A 299 -6.78 11.06 13.85
CA LEU A 299 -7.10 11.56 12.51
C LEU A 299 -8.62 11.65 12.39
N ASN A 300 -9.16 12.82 12.75
CA ASN A 300 -10.58 13.13 12.62
C ASN A 300 -10.87 13.56 11.18
N TRP A 301 -11.27 12.60 10.34
CA TRP A 301 -11.84 12.90 9.02
C TRP A 301 -13.31 13.25 9.21
N SER A 302 -13.61 14.55 9.36
CA SER A 302 -14.99 15.02 9.43
C SER A 302 -15.29 16.11 8.40
N HIS A 303 -16.28 15.79 7.56
CA HIS A 303 -17.23 16.64 6.83
C HIS A 303 -16.76 17.50 5.64
N SER A 304 -17.13 17.04 4.43
CA SER A 304 -17.88 17.75 3.38
C SER A 304 -17.94 16.82 2.15
N LEU A 305 -19.00 16.65 1.36
CA LEU A 305 -20.23 17.40 1.12
C LEU A 305 -21.21 16.40 0.45
N MET A 306 -22.29 16.00 1.12
CA MET A 306 -23.37 15.21 0.49
C MET A 306 -24.31 16.18 -0.22
N ILE A 307 -24.18 16.29 -1.55
CA ILE A 307 -25.19 16.96 -2.39
C ILE A 307 -26.29 15.93 -2.68
N THR A 308 -27.35 15.96 -1.89
CA THR A 308 -28.61 15.26 -2.20
C THR A 308 -29.36 16.02 -3.29
N VAL A 309 -29.44 15.43 -4.49
CA VAL A 309 -30.35 15.88 -5.55
C VAL A 309 -31.74 15.28 -5.30
N THR A 310 -32.62 16.06 -4.66
CA THR A 310 -34.07 15.78 -4.61
C THR A 310 -34.71 16.29 -5.90
N VAL A 311 -35.10 15.39 -6.81
CA VAL A 311 -36.01 15.73 -7.90
C VAL A 311 -37.44 15.68 -7.38
N LEU A 312 -38.03 16.85 -7.18
CA LEU A 312 -39.44 17.05 -6.91
C LEU A 312 -40.19 16.96 -8.25
N ALA A 313 -40.96 15.90 -8.46
CA ALA A 313 -41.92 15.82 -9.57
C ALA A 313 -43.33 15.74 -8.99
N MET A 314 -43.96 16.91 -8.85
CA MET A 314 -45.40 17.06 -8.80
C MET A 314 -45.76 18.29 -9.65
N LEU A 315 -46.38 18.05 -10.80
CA LEU A 315 -47.64 18.68 -11.21
C LEU A 315 -47.99 18.31 -12.67
N GLN A 316 -49.20 17.77 -12.80
CA GLN A 316 -50.06 17.58 -13.98
C GLN A 316 -49.82 16.34 -14.85
#